data_AF-A0A1R3UTT7-F1
#
_entry.id   AF-A0A1R3UTT7-F1
#
_cell.length_a   1.000
_cell.length_b   1.000
_cell.length_c   1.000
_cell.angle_alpha   90.00
_cell.angle_beta   90.00
_cell.angle_gamma   90.00
#
_symmetry.space_group_name_H-M   'P 1'
#
loop_
_entity.id
_entity.type
_entity.pdbx_description
1 polymer ?
#
loop_
_entity_poly.entity_id
_entity_poly.type
_entity_poly.pdbx_seq_one_letter_code
_entity_poly.pdbx_strand_id
1 'polypeptide(L)'
;MPSPREEQPARASTTDDPDVYLDIPVVKVDEIELDVEDLAASVSLEADVLDLLRLKVGVDVELGHVGLTIKGVEAQALLKVQLDNVREIIARVLKTIDSNPQIIEHITRGVGRSLDEVSGGAGEAVSEAGRGAGDAVAGVGRGAGEAVAGAGRGAGRALAETADAVGDTVGALDEEDDG
;
A
#
# COMPACT_ATOMS: atom_id res chain seq x y z
N MET A 1 4.94 50.07 -49.64
CA MET A 1 3.97 49.34 -48.79
C MET A 1 4.16 47.85 -49.04
N PRO A 2 4.81 47.10 -48.15
CA PRO A 2 4.90 45.64 -48.28
C PRO A 2 3.57 44.99 -47.88
N SER A 3 3.17 43.94 -48.59
CA SER A 3 1.94 43.18 -48.33
C SER A 3 1.98 42.48 -46.97
N PRO A 4 0.81 42.30 -46.29
CA PRO A 4 0.72 41.51 -45.08
C PRO A 4 1.08 40.06 -45.39
N ARG A 5 1.96 39.45 -44.57
CA ARG A 5 2.16 38.01 -44.58
C ARG A 5 0.88 37.39 -44.04
N GLU A 6 0.21 36.58 -44.85
CA GLU A 6 -0.82 35.67 -44.37
C GLU A 6 -0.15 34.69 -43.41
N GLU A 7 -0.35 34.92 -42.11
CA GLU A 7 -0.16 33.91 -41.08
C GLU A 7 -1.08 32.74 -41.44
N GLN A 8 -0.53 31.72 -42.09
CA GLN A 8 -1.17 30.43 -42.16
C GLN A 8 -1.42 29.98 -40.72
N PRO A 9 -2.67 29.69 -40.32
CA PRO A 9 -2.89 29.08 -39.03
C PRO A 9 -2.09 27.78 -39.06
N ALA A 10 -1.16 27.65 -38.12
CA ALA A 10 -0.56 26.37 -37.80
C ALA A 10 -1.74 25.40 -37.69
N ARG A 11 -1.86 24.48 -38.66
CA ARG A 11 -2.76 23.35 -38.53
C ARG A 11 -2.32 22.69 -37.25
N ALA A 12 -3.09 22.90 -36.18
CA ALA A 12 -3.05 22.04 -35.03
C ALA A 12 -3.21 20.65 -35.63
N SER A 13 -2.14 19.88 -35.63
CA SER A 13 -2.23 18.44 -35.77
C SER A 13 -3.17 18.03 -34.66
N THR A 14 -4.45 17.84 -35.02
CA THR A 14 -5.37 17.08 -34.21
C THR A 14 -4.62 15.81 -33.89
N THR A 15 -4.32 15.63 -32.62
CA THR A 15 -3.84 14.38 -32.05
C THR A 15 -4.91 13.34 -32.37
N ASP A 16 -4.83 12.76 -33.56
CA ASP A 16 -5.66 11.63 -34.00
C ASP A 16 -4.99 10.32 -33.58
N ASP A 17 -3.85 10.42 -32.88
CA ASP A 17 -3.23 9.30 -32.21
C ASP A 17 -4.11 8.87 -31.03
N PRO A 18 -4.63 7.64 -31.03
CA PRO A 18 -5.48 7.15 -29.96
C PRO A 18 -4.69 7.03 -28.66
N ASP A 19 -5.27 7.46 -27.54
CA ASP A 19 -4.66 7.32 -26.21
C ASP A 19 -4.42 5.85 -25.84
N VAL A 20 -5.27 4.95 -26.33
CA VAL A 20 -5.05 3.50 -26.23
C VAL A 20 -5.09 2.89 -27.62
N TYR A 21 -3.96 2.31 -28.02
CA TYR A 21 -3.80 1.51 -29.22
C TYR A 21 -3.44 0.08 -28.81
N LEU A 22 -4.38 -0.85 -28.97
CA LEU A 22 -4.15 -2.27 -28.76
C LEU A 22 -4.32 -2.99 -30.10
N ASP A 23 -3.19 -3.35 -30.69
CA ASP A 23 -3.10 -4.18 -31.88
C ASP A 23 -2.82 -5.63 -31.46
N ILE A 24 -3.83 -6.49 -31.59
CA ILE A 24 -3.70 -7.91 -31.35
C ILE A 24 -3.36 -8.56 -32.70
N PRO A 25 -2.12 -9.07 -32.89
CA PRO A 25 -1.71 -9.69 -34.13
C PRO A 25 -2.55 -10.93 -34.42
N VAL A 26 -2.43 -11.46 -35.65
CA VAL A 26 -3.13 -12.68 -36.08
C VAL A 26 -2.94 -13.81 -35.06
N VAL A 27 -3.96 -14.10 -34.27
CA VAL A 27 -4.03 -15.23 -33.36
C VAL A 27 -4.52 -16.40 -34.18
N LYS A 28 -3.67 -17.39 -34.36
CA LYS A 28 -4.04 -18.66 -35.00
C LYS A 28 -4.37 -19.67 -33.92
N VAL A 29 -5.54 -20.26 -34.01
CA VAL A 29 -5.98 -21.39 -33.19
C VAL A 29 -6.19 -22.55 -34.14
N ASP A 30 -5.45 -23.63 -33.93
CA ASP A 30 -5.50 -24.78 -34.83
C ASP A 30 -6.84 -25.51 -34.75
N GLU A 31 -7.45 -25.58 -33.57
CA GLU A 31 -8.72 -26.26 -33.33
C GLU A 31 -9.44 -25.71 -32.09
N ILE A 32 -10.75 -25.48 -32.21
CA ILE A 32 -11.67 -25.17 -31.10
C ILE A 32 -12.71 -26.28 -31.06
N GLU A 33 -12.80 -26.98 -29.93
CA GLU A 33 -13.81 -28.01 -29.69
C GLU A 33 -14.81 -27.48 -28.67
N LEU A 34 -16.08 -27.48 -29.05
CA LEU A 34 -17.20 -27.05 -28.22
C LEU A 34 -18.14 -28.25 -28.08
N ASP A 35 -18.18 -28.83 -26.89
CA ASP A 35 -19.05 -29.94 -26.52
C ASP A 35 -20.16 -29.40 -25.61
N VAL A 36 -21.41 -29.45 -26.08
CA VAL A 36 -22.57 -28.89 -25.39
C VAL A 36 -23.62 -29.96 -25.23
N GLU A 37 -24.02 -30.19 -23.99
CA GLU A 37 -25.16 -31.04 -23.65
C GLU A 37 -26.44 -30.22 -23.60
N ASP A 38 -27.56 -30.85 -23.97
CA ASP A 38 -28.91 -30.28 -23.86
C ASP A 38 -29.06 -28.87 -24.48
N LEU A 39 -28.50 -28.65 -25.68
CA LEU A 39 -28.60 -27.39 -26.40
C LEU A 39 -30.04 -27.14 -26.86
N ALA A 40 -30.70 -26.19 -26.21
CA ALA A 40 -31.96 -25.60 -26.67
C ALA A 40 -31.68 -24.37 -27.54
N ALA A 41 -32.18 -24.36 -28.77
CA ALA A 41 -32.05 -23.27 -29.71
C ALA A 41 -33.40 -22.96 -30.35
N SER A 42 -33.78 -21.68 -30.41
CA SER A 42 -34.98 -21.24 -31.11
C SER A 42 -34.60 -20.38 -32.32
N VAL A 43 -35.18 -20.70 -33.48
CA VAL A 43 -34.97 -19.97 -34.74
C VAL A 43 -36.30 -19.42 -35.20
N SER A 44 -36.38 -18.10 -35.31
CA SER A 44 -37.56 -17.41 -35.84
C SER A 44 -37.21 -16.70 -37.14
N LEU A 45 -37.96 -17.01 -38.20
CA LEU A 45 -37.92 -16.32 -39.48
C LEU A 45 -39.21 -15.54 -39.66
N GLU A 46 -39.09 -14.21 -39.70
CA GLU A 46 -40.17 -13.30 -40.11
C GLU A 46 -39.85 -12.74 -41.49
N ALA A 47 -40.72 -13.02 -42.46
CA ALA A 47 -40.59 -12.56 -43.83
C ALA A 47 -41.87 -11.84 -44.28
N ASP A 48 -41.71 -10.59 -44.70
CA ASP A 48 -42.77 -9.79 -45.32
C ASP A 48 -42.62 -9.85 -46.84
N VAL A 49 -43.60 -10.43 -47.54
CA VAL A 49 -43.65 -10.52 -49.00
C VAL A 49 -44.75 -9.60 -49.52
N LEU A 50 -44.34 -8.38 -49.91
CA LEU A 50 -45.22 -7.27 -50.31
C LEU A 50 -46.29 -6.97 -49.25
N ASP A 51 -47.27 -6.12 -49.57
CA ASP A 51 -48.42 -5.85 -48.69
C ASP A 51 -49.41 -7.03 -48.59
N LEU A 52 -49.02 -8.21 -49.11
CA LEU A 52 -49.94 -9.34 -49.31
C LEU A 52 -49.75 -10.44 -48.27
N LEU A 53 -48.50 -10.73 -47.85
CA LEU A 53 -48.21 -11.89 -46.99
C LEU A 53 -47.10 -11.58 -45.98
N ARG A 54 -47.44 -11.75 -44.69
CA ARG A 54 -46.49 -11.78 -43.57
C ARG A 54 -46.36 -13.21 -43.08
N LEU A 55 -45.17 -13.78 -43.21
CA LEU A 55 -44.85 -15.14 -42.80
C LEU A 55 -44.00 -15.11 -41.53
N LYS A 56 -44.50 -15.71 -40.45
CA LYS A 56 -43.75 -15.92 -39.20
C LYS A 56 -43.60 -17.42 -38.97
N VAL A 57 -42.37 -17.89 -38.97
CA VAL A 57 -42.03 -19.30 -38.70
C VAL A 57 -41.10 -19.32 -37.52
N GLY A 58 -41.53 -19.92 -36.41
CA GLY A 58 -40.67 -20.24 -35.27
C GLY A 58 -40.41 -21.74 -35.23
N VAL A 59 -39.16 -22.13 -34.95
CA VAL A 59 -38.75 -23.51 -34.71
C VAL A 59 -37.97 -23.54 -33.41
N ASP A 60 -38.41 -24.38 -32.47
CA ASP A 60 -37.66 -24.72 -31.26
C ASP A 60 -36.94 -26.04 -31.49
N VAL A 61 -35.66 -26.10 -31.13
CA VAL A 61 -34.77 -27.23 -31.33
C VAL A 61 -34.15 -27.58 -29.98
N GLU A 62 -34.30 -28.81 -29.53
CA GLU A 62 -33.60 -29.36 -28.38
C GLU A 62 -32.65 -30.45 -28.87
N LEU A 63 -31.36 -30.32 -28.56
CA LEU A 63 -30.30 -31.24 -28.96
C LEU A 63 -29.63 -31.78 -27.70
N GLY A 64 -29.76 -33.07 -27.43
CA GLY A 64 -29.19 -33.67 -26.21
C GLY A 64 -27.66 -33.60 -26.13
N HIS A 65 -26.96 -33.61 -27.27
CA HIS A 65 -25.51 -33.46 -27.33
C HIS A 65 -25.08 -32.84 -28.66
N VAL A 66 -24.16 -31.87 -28.60
CA VAL A 66 -23.62 -31.16 -29.75
C VAL A 66 -22.11 -31.04 -29.59
N GLY A 67 -21.36 -31.75 -30.43
CA GLY A 67 -19.94 -31.51 -30.64
C GLY A 67 -19.72 -30.59 -31.85
N LEU A 68 -19.06 -29.45 -31.63
CA LEU A 68 -18.65 -28.51 -32.67
C LEU A 68 -17.13 -28.37 -32.66
N THR A 69 -16.50 -28.82 -33.74
CA THR A 69 -15.05 -28.72 -33.93
C THR A 69 -14.75 -27.71 -35.04
N ILE A 70 -14.11 -26.60 -34.69
CA ILE A 70 -13.71 -25.52 -35.60
C ILE A 70 -12.20 -25.60 -35.80
N LYS A 71 -11.73 -25.93 -37.01
CA LYS A 71 -10.30 -26.00 -37.33
C LYS A 71 -9.81 -24.72 -38.00
N GLY A 72 -8.60 -24.29 -37.65
CA GLY A 72 -7.91 -23.17 -38.29
C GLY A 72 -8.63 -21.83 -38.10
N VAL A 73 -8.81 -21.39 -36.87
CA VAL A 73 -9.37 -20.08 -36.54
C VAL A 73 -8.26 -19.05 -36.54
N GLU A 74 -8.39 -18.03 -37.38
CA GLU A 74 -7.50 -16.87 -37.35
C GLU A 74 -8.30 -15.65 -36.87
N ALA A 75 -7.91 -15.07 -35.74
CA ALA A 75 -8.53 -13.89 -35.17
C ALA A 75 -7.55 -12.72 -35.14
N GLN A 76 -8.02 -11.54 -35.55
CA GLN A 76 -7.28 -10.28 -35.45
C GLN A 76 -8.18 -9.27 -34.75
N ALA A 77 -7.62 -8.49 -33.83
CA ALA A 77 -8.39 -7.47 -33.13
C ALA A 77 -7.57 -6.19 -33.01
N LEU A 78 -8.17 -5.08 -33.43
CA LEU A 78 -7.58 -3.76 -33.35
C LEU A 78 -8.50 -2.87 -32.51
N LEU A 79 -8.04 -2.45 -31.34
CA LEU A 79 -8.74 -1.56 -30.44
C LEU A 79 -8.05 -0.20 -30.43
N LYS A 80 -8.75 0.82 -30.92
CA LYS A 80 -8.36 2.23 -30.85
C LYS A 80 -9.34 2.94 -29.91
N VAL A 81 -8.84 3.51 -28.82
CA VAL A 81 -9.66 4.30 -27.89
C VAL A 81 -9.07 5.69 -27.75
N GLN A 82 -9.91 6.69 -27.98
CA GLN A 82 -9.63 8.09 -27.69
C GLN A 82 -10.19 8.40 -26.30
N LEU A 83 -9.32 8.82 -25.39
CA LEU A 83 -9.62 9.20 -24.00
C LEU A 83 -9.57 10.73 -23.87
N ASP A 84 -10.31 11.45 -24.72
CA ASP A 84 -10.38 12.92 -24.70
C ASP A 84 -10.93 13.53 -23.39
N ASN A 85 -11.28 12.70 -22.42
CA ASN A 85 -12.05 13.09 -21.25
C ASN A 85 -11.23 13.20 -19.97
N VAL A 86 -9.94 12.83 -19.93
CA VAL A 86 -9.16 12.92 -18.68
C VAL A 86 -9.03 14.38 -18.21
N ARG A 87 -8.82 15.31 -19.16
CA ARG A 87 -8.76 16.75 -18.84
C ARG A 87 -10.11 17.28 -18.36
N GLU A 88 -11.21 16.80 -18.94
CA GLU A 88 -12.55 17.21 -18.53
C GLU A 88 -12.93 16.63 -17.15
N ILE A 89 -12.55 15.38 -16.87
CA ILE A 89 -12.73 14.74 -15.57
C ILE A 89 -11.95 15.50 -14.50
N ILE A 90 -10.68 15.82 -14.74
CA ILE A 90 -9.87 16.61 -13.79
C ILE A 90 -10.48 18.00 -13.61
N ALA A 91 -10.88 18.67 -14.69
CA ALA A 91 -11.53 19.99 -14.60
C ALA A 91 -12.86 19.92 -13.81
N ARG A 92 -13.64 18.85 -13.99
CA ARG A 92 -14.91 18.63 -13.28
C ARG A 92 -14.68 18.29 -11.81
N VAL A 93 -13.65 17.53 -11.47
CA VAL A 93 -13.27 17.23 -10.08
C VAL A 93 -12.78 18.50 -9.39
N LEU A 94 -11.92 19.28 -10.05
CA LEU A 94 -11.46 20.57 -9.52
C LEU A 94 -12.60 21.55 -9.31
N LYS A 95 -13.52 21.67 -10.28
CA LYS A 95 -14.74 22.49 -10.14
C LYS A 95 -15.65 21.99 -9.01
N THR A 96 -15.76 20.68 -8.83
CA THR A 96 -16.56 20.08 -7.74
C THR A 96 -15.95 20.38 -6.38
N ILE A 97 -14.62 20.29 -6.23
CA ILE A 97 -13.91 20.66 -5.00
C ILE A 97 -14.08 22.17 -4.72
N ASP A 98 -13.91 23.01 -5.75
CA ASP A 98 -14.06 24.47 -5.66
C ASP A 98 -15.48 24.90 -5.26
N SER A 99 -16.50 24.23 -5.80
CA SER A 99 -17.91 24.51 -5.50
C SER A 99 -18.40 23.87 -4.19
N ASN A 100 -17.62 22.98 -3.58
CA ASN A 100 -18.00 22.25 -2.37
C ASN A 100 -16.85 22.20 -1.36
N PRO A 101 -16.43 23.37 -0.80
CA PRO A 101 -15.32 23.44 0.15
C PRO A 101 -15.55 22.61 1.43
N GLN A 102 -16.80 22.32 1.78
CA GLN A 102 -17.16 21.42 2.86
C GLN A 102 -16.52 20.02 2.71
N ILE A 103 -16.29 19.54 1.48
CA ILE A 103 -15.63 18.24 1.23
C ILE A 103 -14.21 18.25 1.81
N ILE A 104 -13.48 19.35 1.64
CA ILE A 104 -12.15 19.52 2.23
C ILE A 104 -12.27 19.54 3.75
N GLU A 105 -13.24 20.26 4.31
CA GLU A 105 -13.42 20.34 5.76
C GLU A 105 -13.70 18.97 6.42
N HIS A 106 -14.48 18.10 5.75
CA HIS A 106 -14.75 16.75 6.20
C HIS A 106 -13.52 15.83 6.10
N ILE A 107 -12.72 15.95 5.04
CA ILE A 107 -11.48 15.19 4.87
C ILE A 107 -10.43 15.65 5.88
N THR A 108 -10.24 16.96 6.05
CA THR A 108 -9.29 17.54 7.02
C THR A 108 -9.67 17.20 8.46
N ARG A 109 -10.97 17.21 8.82
CA ARG A 109 -11.42 16.75 10.15
C ARG A 109 -11.27 15.24 10.36
N GLY A 110 -11.31 14.44 9.30
CA GLY A 110 -11.06 12.99 9.35
C GLY A 110 -9.59 12.67 9.53
N VAL A 111 -8.73 13.28 8.70
CA VAL A 111 -7.27 13.12 8.74
C VAL A 111 -6.67 13.71 10.01
N GLY A 112 -7.17 14.87 10.48
CA GLY A 112 -6.72 15.49 11.73
C GLY A 112 -6.91 14.59 12.95
N ARG A 113 -8.09 13.97 13.09
CA ARG A 113 -8.37 13.06 14.21
C ARG A 113 -7.50 11.81 14.19
N SER A 114 -7.26 11.22 13.01
CA SER A 114 -6.37 10.05 12.90
C SER A 114 -4.90 10.40 13.20
N LEU A 115 -4.45 11.62 12.86
CA LEU A 115 -3.11 12.09 13.22
C LEU A 115 -3.00 12.44 14.71
N ASP A 116 -4.04 13.00 15.32
CA ASP A 116 -4.09 13.31 16.75
C ASP A 116 -4.09 12.03 17.62
N GLU A 117 -4.83 10.99 17.22
CA GLU A 117 -4.85 9.70 17.91
C GLU A 117 -3.49 8.97 17.82
N VAL A 118 -2.85 8.99 16.64
CA VAL A 118 -1.52 8.37 16.45
C VAL A 118 -0.44 9.17 17.18
N SER A 119 -0.48 10.50 17.15
CA SER A 119 0.50 11.33 17.86
C SER A 119 0.33 11.29 19.38
N GLY A 120 -0.91 11.26 19.88
CA GLY A 120 -1.22 11.08 21.29
C GLY A 120 -0.75 9.71 21.80
N GLY A 121 -1.11 8.63 21.10
CA GLY A 121 -0.71 7.28 21.47
C GLY A 121 0.80 7.03 21.40
N ALA A 122 1.48 7.59 20.39
CA ALA A 122 2.94 7.51 20.29
C ALA A 122 3.64 8.32 21.40
N GLY A 123 3.12 9.51 21.74
CA GLY A 123 3.65 10.35 22.81
C GLY A 123 3.51 9.72 24.20
N GLU A 124 2.39 9.05 24.46
CA GLU A 124 2.14 8.32 25.70
C GLU A 124 3.05 7.09 25.81
N ALA A 125 3.14 6.28 24.76
CA ALA A 125 4.03 5.11 24.73
C ALA A 125 5.51 5.49 24.92
N VAL A 126 5.99 6.57 24.30
CA VAL A 126 7.36 7.07 24.50
C VAL A 126 7.56 7.60 25.92
N SER A 127 6.56 8.26 26.50
CA SER A 127 6.63 8.77 27.88
C SER A 127 6.66 7.64 28.90
N GLU A 128 5.87 6.58 28.71
CA GLU A 128 5.90 5.38 29.55
C GLU A 128 7.23 4.63 29.41
N ALA A 129 7.73 4.45 28.18
CA ALA A 129 9.03 3.85 27.94
C ALA A 129 10.17 4.66 28.59
N GLY A 130 10.12 5.99 28.50
CA GLY A 130 11.09 6.89 29.13
C GLY A 130 11.08 6.80 30.66
N ARG A 131 9.89 6.71 31.28
CA ARG A 131 9.76 6.49 32.73
C ARG A 131 10.30 5.13 33.15
N GLY A 132 9.90 4.05 32.47
CA GLY A 132 10.38 2.70 32.75
C GLY A 132 11.90 2.56 32.61
N ALA A 133 12.48 3.18 31.58
CA ALA A 133 13.93 3.24 31.39
C ALA A 133 14.63 4.05 32.50
N GLY A 134 14.05 5.20 32.89
CA GLY A 134 14.56 6.01 34.00
C GLY A 134 14.56 5.28 35.33
N ASP A 135 13.47 4.56 35.63
CA ASP A 135 13.34 3.76 36.86
C ASP A 135 14.32 2.58 36.88
N ALA A 136 14.51 1.91 35.74
CA ALA A 136 15.49 0.84 35.61
C ALA A 136 16.93 1.34 35.83
N VAL A 137 17.29 2.46 35.21
CA VAL A 137 18.62 3.09 35.40
C VAL A 137 18.80 3.56 36.85
N ALA A 138 17.79 4.15 37.45
CA ALA A 138 17.83 4.55 38.87
C ALA A 138 17.97 3.33 39.80
N GLY A 139 17.30 2.23 39.48
CA GLY A 139 17.45 0.95 40.18
C GLY A 139 18.86 0.39 40.11
N VAL A 140 19.46 0.36 38.90
CA VAL A 140 20.86 -0.07 38.70
C VAL A 140 21.83 0.85 39.43
N GLY A 141 21.63 2.18 39.35
CA GLY A 141 22.48 3.15 40.04
C GLY A 141 22.48 2.98 41.56
N ARG A 142 21.30 2.74 42.16
CA ARG A 142 21.19 2.44 43.59
C ARG A 142 21.88 1.13 43.96
N GLY A 143 21.60 0.05 43.22
CA GLY A 143 22.22 -1.27 43.49
C GLY A 143 23.74 -1.24 43.35
N ALA A 144 24.27 -0.55 42.34
CA ALA A 144 25.71 -0.36 42.17
C ALA A 144 26.32 0.48 43.30
N GLY A 145 25.65 1.56 43.72
CA GLY A 145 26.09 2.38 44.84
C GLY A 145 26.14 1.62 46.17
N GLU A 146 25.12 0.81 46.44
CA GLU A 146 25.06 -0.06 47.62
C GLU A 146 26.16 -1.12 47.61
N ALA A 147 26.42 -1.75 46.46
CA ALA A 147 27.49 -2.73 46.30
C ALA A 147 28.87 -2.12 46.54
N VAL A 148 29.15 -0.95 45.96
CA VAL A 148 30.41 -0.21 46.16
C VAL A 148 30.56 0.21 47.62
N ALA A 149 29.50 0.74 48.24
CA ALA A 149 29.54 1.11 49.65
C ALA A 149 29.75 -0.11 50.57
N GLY A 150 29.15 -1.25 50.23
CA GLY A 150 29.37 -2.53 50.91
C GLY A 150 30.82 -2.99 50.80
N ALA A 151 31.38 -2.98 49.59
CA ALA A 151 32.78 -3.34 49.34
C ALA A 151 33.76 -2.41 50.08
N GLY A 152 33.51 -1.09 50.06
CA GLY A 152 34.34 -0.11 50.78
C GLY A 152 34.33 -0.33 52.29
N ARG A 153 33.17 -0.63 52.89
CA ARG A 153 33.08 -0.99 54.31
C ARG A 153 33.81 -2.30 54.64
N GLY A 154 33.68 -3.31 53.78
CA GLY A 154 34.38 -4.58 53.94
C GLY A 154 35.90 -4.43 53.88
N ALA A 155 36.41 -3.70 52.88
CA ALA A 155 37.82 -3.40 52.73
C ALA A 155 38.37 -2.56 53.90
N GLY A 156 37.61 -1.54 54.34
CA GLY A 156 38.01 -0.72 55.49
C GLY A 156 38.11 -1.52 56.78
N ARG A 157 37.19 -2.48 57.02
CA ARG A 157 37.26 -3.37 58.17
C ARG A 157 38.49 -4.29 58.11
N ALA A 158 38.75 -4.91 56.96
CA ALA A 158 39.90 -5.80 56.78
C ALA A 158 41.23 -5.06 56.99
N LEU A 159 41.33 -3.81 56.54
CA LEU A 159 42.51 -2.96 56.76
C LEU A 159 42.67 -2.58 58.23
N ALA A 160 41.58 -2.25 58.93
CA ALA A 160 41.62 -1.96 60.37
C ALA A 160 42.09 -3.18 61.17
N GLU A 161 41.52 -4.36 60.90
CA GLU A 161 41.92 -5.62 61.53
C GLU A 161 43.41 -5.96 61.28
N THR A 162 43.91 -5.67 60.07
CA THR A 162 45.33 -5.86 59.74
C THR A 162 46.22 -4.85 60.46
N ALA A 163 45.80 -3.57 60.54
CA ALA A 163 46.55 -2.52 61.23
C ALA A 163 46.64 -2.78 62.74
N ASP A 164 45.54 -3.23 63.36
CA ASP A 164 45.50 -3.62 64.76
C ASP A 164 46.44 -4.80 65.02
N ALA A 165 46.38 -5.85 64.19
CA ALA A 165 47.27 -7.01 64.31
C ALA A 165 48.76 -6.65 64.15
N VAL A 166 49.10 -5.73 63.22
CA VAL A 166 50.47 -5.24 63.07
C VAL A 166 50.89 -4.41 64.28
N GLY A 167 50.01 -3.54 64.79
CA GLY A 167 50.26 -2.76 66.00
C GLY A 167 50.58 -3.63 67.22
N ASP A 168 49.82 -4.70 67.42
CA ASP A 168 50.06 -5.67 68.48
C ASP A 168 51.42 -6.36 68.33
N THR A 169 51.81 -6.75 67.10
CA THR A 169 53.13 -7.38 66.88
C THR A 169 54.30 -6.43 67.06
N VAL A 170 54.16 -5.15 66.70
CA VAL A 170 55.23 -4.15 66.88
C VAL A 170 55.35 -3.76 68.35
N GLY A 171 54.24 -3.61 69.08
CA GLY A 171 54.26 -3.35 70.52
C GLY A 171 54.96 -4.46 71.30
N ALA A 172 54.74 -5.71 70.92
CA ALA A 172 55.40 -6.87 71.55
C ALA A 172 56.93 -6.91 71.30
N LEU A 173 57.43 -6.30 70.21
CA LEU A 173 58.88 -6.23 69.92
C LEU A 173 59.58 -5.11 70.67
N ASP A 174 58.87 -4.04 71.06
CA ASP A 174 59.40 -2.91 71.84
C ASP A 174 59.55 -3.27 73.33
N GLU A 175 58.81 -4.28 73.80
CA GLU A 175 58.86 -4.77 75.19
C GLU A 175 59.99 -5.80 75.45
N GLU A 176 60.72 -6.25 74.42
CA GLU A 176 61.86 -7.18 74.55
C GLU A 176 63.25 -6.50 74.61
N ASP A 177 63.37 -5.17 74.42
CA ASP A 177 64.66 -4.43 74.45
C ASP A 177 64.94 -3.70 75.79
N ASP A 178 64.07 -3.84 76.80
CA ASP A 178 64.21 -3.20 78.14
C ASP A 178 64.42 -4.22 79.28
N GLY A 179 65.27 -5.23 79.03
CA GLY A 179 65.66 -6.30 79.97
C GLY A 179 67.15 -6.39 80.27
#